data_AF-A0A258A032-F1
#
_entry.id   AF-A0A258A032-F1
#
_cell.length_a   1.000
_cell.length_b   1.000
_cell.length_c   1.000
_cell.angle_alpha   90.00
_cell.angle_beta   90.00
_cell.angle_gamma   90.00
#
_symmetry.space_group_name_H-M   'P 1'
#
loop_
_entity.id
_entity.type
_entity.pdbx_description
1 polymer ?
#
loop_
_entity_poly.entity_id
_entity_poly.type
_entity_poly.pdbx_seq_one_letter_code
_entity_poly.pdbx_strand_id
1 'polypeptide(L)' 'MQVEGIHRFGVRQARQYRDELLDCFGLLASQPKMARLRTEFHPPLRAHFHRSHVVAYVEIEGGILILRIFHARQDWRNVI' A
#
# COMPACT_ATOMS: atom_id res chain seq x y z
N MET A 1 -1.37 -19.14 0.67
CA MET A 1 -0.51 -18.49 1.68
C MET A 1 0.88 -18.38 1.08
N GLN A 2 1.24 -17.22 0.51
CA GLN A 2 2.59 -17.01 -0.03
C GLN A 2 3.11 -15.69 0.52
N VAL A 3 3.96 -15.82 1.53
CA VAL A 3 4.73 -14.74 2.15
C VAL A 3 6.02 -14.64 1.36
N GLU A 4 5.97 -14.06 0.15
CA GLU A 4 7.17 -13.84 -0.65
C GLU A 4 7.49 -12.35 -0.73
N GLY A 5 8.38 -11.90 0.15
CA GLY A 5 8.87 -10.52 0.10
C GLY A 5 10.07 -10.18 0.96
N ILE A 6 10.68 -11.13 1.69
CA ILE A 6 11.76 -10.80 2.66
C ILE A 6 13.13 -11.35 2.25
N HIS A 7 13.22 -12.30 1.31
CA HIS A 7 14.48 -13.04 1.10
C HIS A 7 15.42 -12.57 -0.02
N ARG A 8 15.14 -11.48 -0.76
CA ARG A 8 15.93 -11.19 -1.99
C ARG A 8 16.75 -9.91 -2.07
N PHE A 9 16.79 -9.09 -1.03
CA PHE A 9 17.58 -7.86 -1.06
C PHE A 9 18.33 -7.68 0.25
N GLY A 10 19.65 -7.48 0.18
CA GLY A 10 20.53 -7.39 1.35
C GLY A 10 20.03 -6.37 2.37
N VAL A 11 20.42 -6.54 3.64
CA VAL A 11 19.90 -5.82 4.82
C VAL A 11 19.76 -4.29 4.62
N ARG A 12 20.67 -3.64 3.89
CA ARG A 12 20.60 -2.20 3.59
C ARG A 12 19.45 -1.84 2.65
N GLN A 13 19.24 -2.61 1.59
CA GLN A 13 18.17 -2.39 0.63
C GLN A 13 16.81 -2.71 1.26
N ALA A 14 16.74 -3.70 2.16
CA ALA A 14 15.54 -3.99 2.94
C ALA A 14 15.15 -2.85 3.90
N ARG A 15 16.13 -2.18 4.54
CA ARG A 15 15.87 -1.01 5.42
C ARG A 15 15.36 0.19 4.64
N GLN A 16 16.06 0.59 3.57
CA GLN A 16 15.67 1.75 2.77
C GLN A 16 14.26 1.56 2.16
N TYR A 17 13.97 0.37 1.67
CA TYR A 17 12.66 0.02 1.15
C TYR A 17 11.55 0.11 2.22
N ARG A 18 11.84 -0.34 3.45
CA ARG A 18 10.92 -0.19 4.58
C ARG A 18 10.70 1.28 4.93
N ASP A 19 11.77 2.07 5.00
CA ASP A 19 11.70 3.47 5.41
C ASP A 19 10.87 4.28 4.40
N GLU A 20 11.04 4.04 3.10
CA GLU A 20 10.23 4.67 2.04
C GLU A 20 8.74 4.31 2.12
N LEU A 21 8.41 3.06 2.49
CA LEU A 21 7.02 2.66 2.73
C LEU A 21 6.44 3.36 3.96
N LEU A 22 7.23 3.50 5.03
CA LEU A 22 6.79 4.21 6.24
C LEU A 22 6.52 5.69 5.95
N ASP A 23 7.39 6.35 5.19
CA ASP A 23 7.19 7.73 4.74
C ASP A 23 5.91 7.85 3.89
N CYS A 24 5.67 6.88 3.00
CA CYS A 24 4.44 6.80 2.22
C CYS A 24 3.20 6.67 3.12
N PHE A 25 3.24 5.83 4.16
CA PHE A 25 2.11 5.70 5.08
C PHE A 25 1.87 6.98 5.88
N GLY A 26 2.93 7.67 6.32
CA GLY A 26 2.82 8.97 6.97
C GLY A 26 2.14 10.01 6.07
N LEU A 27 2.56 10.07 4.80
CA LEU A 27 1.94 10.93 3.80
C LEU A 27 0.45 10.61 3.62
N LEU A 28 0.11 9.33 3.43
CA LEU A 28 -1.28 8.90 3.25
C LEU A 28 -2.14 9.14 4.50
N ALA A 29 -1.58 9.00 5.71
CA ALA A 29 -2.28 9.33 6.95
C ALA A 29 -2.53 10.84 7.07
N SER A 30 -1.58 11.68 6.65
CA SER A 30 -1.71 13.14 6.66
C SER A 30 -2.65 13.68 5.57
N GLN A 31 -2.74 12.98 4.44
CA GLN A 31 -3.55 13.36 3.28
C GLN A 31 -4.38 12.17 2.76
N PRO A 32 -5.34 11.64 3.56
CA PRO A 32 -6.04 10.40 3.22
C PRO A 32 -6.79 10.44 1.90
N LYS A 33 -7.18 11.62 1.43
CA LYS A 33 -7.96 11.80 0.21
C LYS A 33 -7.13 11.93 -1.07
N MET A 34 -5.80 11.89 -0.98
CA MET A 34 -4.90 12.07 -2.13
C MET A 34 -5.00 10.95 -3.17
N ALA A 35 -5.28 9.72 -2.72
CA ALA A 35 -5.49 8.59 -3.61
C ALA A 35 -6.96 8.49 -4.01
N ARG A 36 -7.24 8.10 -5.25
CA ARG A 36 -8.60 7.99 -5.78
C ARG A 36 -9.41 6.95 -4.97
N LEU A 37 -10.61 7.35 -4.54
CA LEU A 37 -11.60 6.42 -3.99
C LEU A 37 -12.14 5.53 -5.11
N ARG A 38 -12.15 4.24 -4.84
CA ARG A 38 -12.62 3.18 -5.72
C ARG A 38 -13.87 2.56 -5.10
N THR A 39 -15.02 3.00 -5.59
CA THR A 39 -16.34 2.55 -5.14
C THR A 39 -16.74 1.21 -5.75
N GLU A 40 -15.94 0.69 -6.70
CA GLU A 40 -16.10 -0.67 -7.22
C GLU A 40 -15.85 -1.75 -6.14
N PHE A 41 -15.16 -1.42 -5.04
CA PHE A 41 -14.91 -2.31 -3.91
C PHE A 41 -15.92 -2.13 -2.78
N HIS A 42 -16.16 -3.21 -2.02
CA HIS A 42 -16.99 -3.19 -0.81
C HIS A 42 -16.18 -3.71 0.39
N PRO A 43 -15.86 -2.85 1.38
CA PRO A 43 -16.15 -1.41 1.43
C PRO A 43 -15.35 -0.62 0.37
N PRO A 44 -15.80 0.59 -0.04
CA PRO A 44 -15.03 1.46 -0.91
C PRO A 44 -13.65 1.73 -0.31
N LEU A 45 -12.61 1.57 -1.12
CA LEU A 45 -11.22 1.73 -0.68
C LEU A 45 -10.48 2.74 -1.55
N ARG A 46 -9.37 3.26 -1.04
CA ARG A 46 -8.43 4.09 -1.78
C ARG A 46 -7.18 3.29 -2.10
N ALA A 47 -6.63 3.49 -3.29
CA ALA A 47 -5.44 2.78 -3.74
C ALA A 47 -4.36 3.77 -4.21
N HIS A 48 -3.23 3.82 -3.50
CA HIS A 48 -2.09 4.66 -3.85
C HIS A 48 -0.97 3.82 -4.46
N PHE A 49 -0.46 4.24 -5.62
CA PHE A 49 0.68 3.60 -6.26
C PHE A 49 1.98 4.25 -5.74
N HIS A 50 2.80 3.47 -5.05
CA HIS A 50 4.11 3.87 -4.59
C HIS A 50 5.18 2.95 -5.20
N ARG A 51 5.88 3.46 -6.22
CA ARG A 51 6.84 2.70 -7.02
C ARG A 51 6.23 1.40 -7.57
N SER A 52 6.69 0.25 -7.09
CA SER A 52 6.19 -1.05 -7.52
C SER A 52 5.11 -1.62 -6.59
N HIS A 53 4.66 -0.87 -5.58
CA HIS A 53 3.66 -1.30 -4.61
C HIS A 53 2.39 -0.47 -4.72
N VAL A 54 1.27 -1.11 -4.42
CA VAL A 54 -0.03 -0.48 -4.27
C VAL A 54 -0.42 -0.60 -2.81
N VAL A 55 -0.72 0.52 -2.18
CA VAL A 55 -1.23 0.60 -0.81
C VAL A 55 -2.74 0.81 -0.88
N ALA A 56 -3.50 -0.20 -0.49
CA ALA A 56 -4.95 -0.14 -0.40
C ALA A 56 -5.36 0.15 1.06
N TYR A 57 -6.18 1.18 1.25
CA TYR A 57 -6.58 1.63 2.59
C TYR A 57 -7.98 2.25 2.60
N VAL A 58 -8.52 2.41 3.81
CA VAL A 58 -9.75 3.18 4.06
C VAL A 58 -9.46 4.34 5.02
N GLU A 59 -10.26 5.39 4.94
CA GLU A 59 -10.22 6.50 5.90
C GLU A 59 -10.84 6.03 7.22
N ILE A 60 -10.20 6.38 8.34
CA ILE A 60 -10.74 6.20 9.69
C ILE A 60 -10.62 7.51 10.45
N GLU A 61 -11.27 7.60 11.61
CA GLU A 61 -11.09 8.76 12.49
C GLU A 61 -9.61 8.89 12.88
N GLY A 62 -9.04 10.07 12.60
CA GLY A 62 -7.63 10.37 12.91
C GLY A 62 -6.59 9.77 11.97
N GLY A 63 -6.96 9.11 10.87
CA GLY A 63 -5.97 8.60 9.90
C GLY A 63 -6.49 7.64 8.85
N ILE A 64 -5.70 6.58 8.60
CA ILE A 64 -6.01 5.54 7.62
C ILE A 64 -5.85 4.14 8.22
N LEU A 65 -6.64 3.19 7.73
CA LEU A 65 -6.44 1.77 7.96
C LEU A 65 -5.95 1.13 6.66
N ILE A 66 -4.68 0.67 6.64
CA ILE A 66 -4.12 -0.06 5.52
C ILE A 66 -4.71 -1.48 5.51
N LEU A 67 -5.46 -1.80 4.46
CA LEU A 67 -6.07 -3.11 4.28
C LEU A 67 -5.10 -4.10 3.62
N ARG A 68 -4.33 -3.63 2.63
CA ARG A 68 -3.38 -4.49 1.90
C ARG A 68 -2.28 -3.68 1.23
N ILE A 69 -1.11 -4.30 1.12
CA ILE A 69 -0.01 -3.84 0.27
C ILE A 69 0.30 -4.96 -0.71
N PHE A 70 0.35 -4.66 -2.01
CA PHE A 70 0.63 -5.65 -3.04
C PHE A 70 1.50 -5.07 -4.15
N HIS A 71 2.20 -5.94 -4.88
CA HIS A 71 3.09 -5.50 -5.95
C HIS A 71 2.29 -5.22 -7.22
N ALA A 72 2.38 -4.00 -7.75
CA ALA A 72 1.57 -3.49 -8.87
C ALA A 72 1.67 -4.36 -10.13
N ARG A 73 2.83 -4.99 -10.36
CA ARG A 73 3.07 -5.86 -11.53
C ARG A 73 2.55 -7.30 -11.39
N GLN A 74 2.40 -7.83 -10.17
CA GLN A 74 2.03 -9.23 -9.96
C GLN A 74 0.54 -9.41 -9.69
N ASP A 75 -0.07 -8.48 -8.94
CA ASP A 75 -1.35 -8.76 -8.30
C ASP A 75 -2.54 -7.94 -8.82
N TRP A 76 -2.35 -6.98 -9.74
CA TRP A 76 -3.46 -6.16 -10.22
C TRP A 76 -4.59 -6.99 -10.88
N ARG A 77 -4.24 -8.15 -11.46
CA ARG A 77 -5.20 -9.08 -12.10
C ARG A 77 -6.01 -9.93 -11.13
N ASN A 78 -5.63 -10.01 -9.86
CA ASN A 78 -6.29 -10.86 -8.85
C ASN A 78 -7.19 -10.06 -7.89
N VAL A 79 -7.37 -8.77 -8.13
CA VAL A 79 -8.13 -7.85 -7.26
C VAL A 79 -9.40 -7.35 -7.97
N ILE A 80 -9.82 -7.96 -9.08
CA ILE A 80 -11.15 -7.73 -9.69
C ILE A 80 -11.93 -9.03 -9.62
#